data_AF-A0A0R0EEV6-F1
#
_entry.id   AF-A0A0R0EEV6-F1
#
_cell.length_a   1.000
_cell.length_b   1.000
_cell.length_c   1.000
_cell.angle_alpha   90.00
_cell.angle_beta   90.00
_cell.angle_gamma   90.00
#
_symmetry.space_group_name_H-M   'P 1'
#
loop_
_entity.id
_entity.type
_entity.pdbx_description
1 polymer ?
#
loop_
_entity_poly.entity_id
_entity_poly.type
_entity_poly.pdbx_seq_one_letter_code
_entity_poly.pdbx_strand_id
1 'polypeptide(L)'
;MGGFGSNIKAIRAASDQGVKRFVYISTADFGVVNYLLQGCNIGKRAAETELLTRFPFGGVILRPGFFYGTRRVGSPLEMVI
;
A
#
# COMPACT_ATOMS: atom_id res chain seq x y z
N MET A 1 14.04 -3.20 -7.70
CA MET A 1 12.70 -3.81 -7.50
C MET A 1 12.29 -3.86 -6.00
N GLY A 2 12.67 -2.91 -5.14
CA GLY A 2 12.65 -3.10 -3.67
C GLY A 2 11.38 -2.69 -2.91
N GLY A 3 10.53 -1.81 -3.43
CA GLY A 3 9.44 -1.21 -2.63
C GLY A 3 8.12 -2.00 -2.58
N PHE A 4 7.85 -2.89 -3.54
CA PHE A 4 6.54 -3.57 -3.60
C PHE A 4 6.46 -4.79 -2.68
N GLY A 5 7.58 -5.48 -2.49
CA GLY A 5 7.65 -6.64 -1.60
C GLY A 5 7.45 -6.30 -0.13
N SER A 6 7.79 -5.08 0.30
CA SER A 6 7.62 -4.66 1.70
C SER A 6 6.16 -4.52 2.10
N ASN A 7 5.32 -3.93 1.23
CA ASN A 7 3.88 -3.78 1.49
C ASN A 7 3.19 -5.13 1.66
N ILE A 8 3.47 -6.09 0.77
CA ILE A 8 2.94 -7.45 0.86
C ILE A 8 3.41 -8.13 2.15
N LYS A 9 4.70 -8.02 2.49
CA LYS A 9 5.23 -8.56 3.76
C LYS A 9 4.53 -7.95 4.97
N ALA A 10 4.29 -6.64 4.98
CA ALA A 10 3.60 -5.97 6.08
C ALA A 10 2.14 -6.44 6.21
N ILE A 11 1.41 -6.59 5.10
CA ILE A 11 0.05 -7.13 5.09
C ILE A 11 0.04 -8.56 5.64
N ARG A 12 0.98 -9.41 5.19
CA ARG A 12 1.12 -10.78 5.67
C ARG A 12 1.41 -10.83 7.16
N ALA A 13 2.41 -10.06 7.62
CA ALA A 13 2.78 -10.02 9.03
C ALA A 13 1.61 -9.55 9.91
N ALA A 14 0.88 -8.51 9.51
CA ALA A 14 -0.28 -8.05 10.26
C ALA A 14 -1.39 -9.10 10.33
N SER A 15 -1.63 -9.80 9.23
CA SER A 15 -2.63 -10.88 9.17
C SER A 15 -2.22 -12.08 10.04
N ASP A 16 -0.95 -12.50 10.00
CA ASP A 16 -0.44 -13.60 10.83
C ASP A 16 -0.48 -13.25 12.32
N GLN A 17 -0.36 -11.96 12.68
CA GLN A 17 -0.49 -11.46 14.06
C GLN A 17 -1.96 -11.25 14.48
N GLY A 18 -2.95 -11.61 13.65
CA GLY A 18 -4.36 -11.51 14.00
C GLY A 18 -4.93 -10.09 14.04
N VAL A 19 -4.27 -9.13 13.38
CA VAL A 19 -4.82 -7.78 13.22
C VAL A 19 -6.19 -7.86 12.53
N LYS A 20 -7.19 -7.17 13.07
CA LYS A 20 -8.58 -7.24 12.55
C LYS A 20 -8.85 -6.30 11.37
N ARG A 21 -8.11 -5.19 11.29
CA ARG A 21 -8.31 -4.14 10.29
C ARG A 21 -6.97 -3.63 9.80
N PHE A 22 -6.83 -3.47 8.49
CA PHE A 22 -5.61 -2.97 7.88
C PHE A 22 -5.96 -1.94 6.81
N VAL A 23 -5.28 -0.80 6.85
CA VAL A 23 -5.49 0.29 5.89
C VAL A 23 -4.28 0.37 4.98
N TYR A 24 -4.49 0.15 3.69
CA TYR A 24 -3.48 0.37 2.67
C TYR A 24 -3.75 1.69 1.96
N ILE A 25 -2.78 2.60 2.01
CA ILE A 25 -2.86 3.88 1.31
C ILE A 25 -2.10 3.76 0.00
N SER A 26 -2.82 3.81 -1.11
CA SER A 26 -2.29 3.79 -2.47
C SER A 26 -2.49 5.16 -3.12
N THR A 27 -1.67 5.54 -4.09
CA THR A 27 -1.91 6.80 -4.82
C THR A 27 -3.12 6.64 -5.74
N ALA A 28 -4.05 7.60 -5.77
CA ALA A 28 -5.12 7.54 -6.76
C ALA A 28 -4.56 7.62 -8.17
N ASP A 29 -5.26 6.90 -9.02
CA ASP A 29 -5.03 6.79 -10.43
C ASP A 29 -5.61 8.06 -11.09
N PHE A 30 -4.85 9.16 -11.16
CA PHE A 30 -5.29 10.28 -12.01
C PHE A 30 -5.21 9.81 -13.46
N GLY A 31 -6.39 9.60 -14.07
CA GLY A 31 -6.54 8.95 -15.38
C GLY A 31 -5.69 9.51 -16.52
N VAL A 32 -5.16 10.73 -16.41
CA VAL A 32 -4.27 11.32 -17.42
C VAL A 32 -2.85 10.74 -17.36
N VAL A 33 -2.34 10.40 -16.17
CA VAL A 33 -0.98 9.83 -16.01
C VAL A 33 -0.98 8.31 -16.18
N ASN A 34 -2.15 7.67 -16.12
CA ASN A 34 -2.21 6.21 -16.21
C ASN A 34 -1.91 5.61 -17.56
N TYR A 35 -2.04 6.41 -18.60
CA TYR A 35 -1.53 6.02 -19.91
C TYR A 35 0.00 5.89 -19.93
N LEU A 36 0.71 6.60 -19.05
CA LEU A 36 2.17 6.62 -19.01
C LEU A 36 2.79 5.57 -18.06
N LEU A 37 2.05 5.05 -17.07
CA LEU A 37 2.63 4.25 -15.98
C LEU A 37 1.92 2.92 -15.70
N GLN A 38 1.31 2.31 -16.73
CA GLN A 38 0.65 0.99 -16.62
C GLN A 38 1.50 -0.07 -15.90
N GLY A 39 2.84 -0.02 -16.02
CA GLY A 39 3.76 -0.93 -15.35
C GLY A 39 3.87 -0.76 -13.82
N CYS A 40 3.65 0.44 -13.27
CA CYS A 40 3.69 0.67 -11.82
C CYS A 40 2.47 0.06 -11.09
N ASN A 41 1.42 -0.26 -11.85
CA ASN A 41 0.17 -0.77 -11.31
C ASN A 41 0.25 -2.24 -10.92
N ILE A 42 1.21 -3.02 -11.43
CA ILE A 42 1.31 -4.45 -11.09
C ILE A 42 1.62 -4.64 -9.59
N GLY A 43 2.61 -3.93 -9.07
CA GLY A 43 3.00 -4.05 -7.67
C GLY A 43 1.94 -3.53 -6.70
N LYS A 44 1.27 -2.43 -7.05
CA LYS A 44 0.12 -1.92 -6.28
C LYS A 44 -1.03 -2.92 -6.28
N ARG A 45 -1.38 -3.44 -7.46
CA ARG A 45 -2.48 -4.40 -7.62
C ARG A 45 -2.20 -5.71 -6.87
N ALA A 46 -0.95 -6.15 -6.81
CA ALA A 46 -0.56 -7.31 -5.99
C ALA A 46 -0.76 -7.05 -4.49
N ALA A 47 -0.36 -5.87 -3.98
CA ALA A 47 -0.59 -5.51 -2.59
C ALA A 47 -2.08 -5.35 -2.27
N GLU A 48 -2.86 -4.76 -3.17
CA GLU A 48 -4.32 -4.62 -3.02
C GLU A 48 -5.01 -6.00 -3.02
N THR A 49 -4.60 -6.90 -3.92
CA THR A 49 -5.13 -8.27 -3.98
C THR A 49 -4.82 -9.03 -2.69
N GLU A 50 -3.58 -8.93 -2.18
CA GLU A 50 -3.20 -9.59 -0.93
C GLU A 50 -3.98 -9.05 0.27
N LEU A 51 -4.19 -7.73 0.33
CA LEU A 51 -4.98 -7.10 1.38
C LEU A 51 -6.41 -7.62 1.38
N LEU A 52 -7.07 -7.63 0.23
CA LEU A 52 -8.46 -8.07 0.12
C LEU A 52 -8.61 -9.57 0.38
N THR A 53 -7.57 -10.35 0.09
CA THR A 53 -7.55 -11.79 0.38
C THR A 53 -7.40 -12.08 1.87
N ARG A 54 -6.50 -11.38 2.58
CA ARG A 54 -6.23 -11.60 4.01
C ARG A 54 -7.17 -10.83 4.94
N PHE A 55 -7.75 -9.73 4.47
CA PHE A 55 -8.65 -8.87 5.23
C PHE A 55 -9.97 -8.63 4.48
N PRO A 56 -10.75 -9.67 4.18
CA PRO A 56 -11.95 -9.56 3.35
C PRO A 56 -13.01 -8.60 3.92
N PHE A 57 -13.09 -8.47 5.24
CA PHE A 57 -14.04 -7.58 5.92
C PHE A 57 -13.39 -6.40 6.66
N GLY A 58 -12.05 -6.40 6.78
CA GLY A 58 -11.29 -5.43 7.57
C GLY A 58 -10.30 -4.60 6.76
N GLY A 59 -10.14 -4.90 5.47
CA GLY A 59 -9.21 -4.21 4.58
C GLY A 59 -9.83 -2.95 4.02
N VAL A 60 -9.13 -1.82 4.15
CA VAL A 60 -9.53 -0.55 3.53
C VAL A 60 -8.42 -0.08 2.62
N ILE A 61 -8.75 0.20 1.37
CA ILE A 61 -7.82 0.80 0.40
C ILE A 61 -8.18 2.26 0.25
N LEU A 62 -7.31 3.15 0.74
CA LEU A 62 -7.44 4.58 0.54
C LEU A 62 -6.67 4.99 -0.70
N ARG A 63 -7.36 5.67 -1.62
CA ARG A 63 -6.76 6.21 -2.85
C ARG A 63 -6.92 7.73 -2.89
N PRO A 64 -6.13 8.49 -2.10
CA PRO A 64 -6.13 9.94 -2.19
C PRO A 64 -5.60 10.41 -3.56
N GLY A 65 -6.27 11.41 -4.14
CA GLY A 65 -5.80 12.10 -5.35
C GLY A 65 -4.49 12.82 -5.10
N PHE A 66 -4.38 13.51 -3.97
CA PHE A 66 -3.27 14.39 -3.72
C PHE A 66 -2.75 14.20 -2.30
N PHE A 67 -1.45 13.96 -2.18
CA PHE A 67 -0.76 14.06 -0.91
C PHE A 67 -0.20 15.47 -0.80
N TYR A 68 -0.89 16.35 -0.08
CA TYR A 68 -0.39 17.67 0.26
C TYR A 68 0.07 17.67 1.71
N GLY A 69 1.26 18.18 1.97
CA GLY A 69 1.78 18.33 3.31
C GLY A 69 3.18 18.90 3.30
N THR A 70 3.43 19.92 4.12
CA THR A 70 4.75 20.53 4.32
C THR A 70 5.55 19.86 5.44
N ARG A 71 4.98 18.83 6.08
CA ARG A 71 5.53 18.24 7.30
C ARG A 71 6.46 17.07 6.94
N ARG A 72 7.77 17.27 7.16
CA ARG A 72 8.76 16.19 7.15
C ARG A 72 8.65 15.48 8.51
N VAL A 73 8.10 14.28 8.54
CA VAL A 73 8.01 13.48 9.78
C VAL A 73 8.99 12.32 9.67
N GLY A 74 10.03 12.33 10.51
CA GLY A 74 10.88 11.18 10.80
C GLY A 74 12.03 10.93 9.81
N SER A 75 13.18 10.57 10.39
CA SER A 75 14.28 9.87 9.71
C SER A 75 13.78 8.55 9.14
N PRO A 76 14.36 8.06 8.01
CA PRO A 76 13.92 6.81 7.39
C PRO A 76 13.89 5.68 8.43
N LEU A 77 12.72 5.06 8.55
CA LEU A 77 12.48 3.95 9.46
C LEU A 77 13.37 2.78 9.02
N GLU A 78 14.41 2.48 9.81
CA GLU A 78 15.09 1.19 9.77
C GLU A 78 14.04 0.12 10.10
N MET A 79 13.64 -0.64 9.08
CA MET A 79 12.76 -1.78 9.26
C MET A 79 13.58 -2.90 9.92
N VAL A 80 13.67 -2.85 11.24
CA VAL A 80 14.22 -3.95 12.04
C VAL A 80 13.19 -5.08 12.01
N ILE A 81 13.61 -6.19 11.40
CA ILE A 81 12.92 -7.49 11.36
C ILE A 81 13.36 -8.28 12.57
#